data_AF-A0A2U1KN19-F1
#
_entry.id   AF-A0A2U1KN19-F1
#
_cell.length_a   1.000
_cell.length_b   1.000
_cell.length_c   1.000
_cell.angle_alpha   90.00
_cell.angle_beta   90.00
_cell.angle_gamma   90.00
#
_symmetry.space_group_name_H-M   'P 1'
#
loop_
_entity.id
_entity.type
_entity.pdbx_description
1 polymer ?
#
loop_
_entity_poly.entity_id
_entity_poly.type
_entity_poly.pdbx_seq_one_letter_code
_entity_poly.pdbx_strand_id
1 'polypeptide(L)'
;MEYPKDLETIYIQTVTQKTFSLGVSPSTNLGEVKTMIRDKEGLGKLNQRLFFAGMQNVKIKRTLSDYNITGNSVLYLVPVCRGDLKITVETISGKRIPLDVDCRHTVKELKALIQDKELGIHPDQQALVYAGHRLEDGIILSRYSVQNESTVRLVDDTVTRLQIYFLIDVTGKTIHLEVESSDTIHNEKSIGVWVEEVADHKYATQVI
;
A
#
# COMPACT_ATOMS: atom_id res chain seq x y z
N MET A 1 31.74 23.44 6.91
CA MET A 1 31.30 22.12 7.38
C MET A 1 32.46 21.17 7.18
N GLU A 2 33.11 20.79 8.27
CA GLU A 2 34.30 19.95 8.24
C GLU A 2 33.84 18.50 8.05
N TYR A 3 34.22 17.88 6.93
CA TYR A 3 33.96 16.46 6.69
C TYR A 3 34.81 15.66 7.69
N PRO A 4 34.23 14.75 8.50
CA PRO A 4 35.02 13.95 9.43
C PRO A 4 36.04 13.12 8.63
N LYS A 5 37.32 13.26 9.01
CA LYS A 5 38.49 12.76 8.26
C LYS A 5 38.63 11.22 8.24
N ASP A 6 37.75 10.50 8.92
CA ASP A 6 37.87 9.05 9.15
C ASP A 6 36.63 8.28 8.67
N LEU A 7 36.07 8.66 7.52
CA LEU A 7 34.98 7.90 6.90
C LEU A 7 35.54 6.67 6.17
N GLU A 8 35.19 5.50 6.67
CA GLU A 8 35.46 4.22 6.03
C GLU A 8 34.30 3.85 5.11
N THR A 9 34.59 3.17 4.01
CA THR A 9 33.54 2.68 3.10
C THR A 9 33.19 1.24 3.45
N ILE A 10 31.92 0.96 3.69
CA ILE A 10 31.39 -0.41 3.77
C ILE A 10 30.48 -0.70 2.56
N TYR A 11 30.30 -1.97 2.25
CA TYR A 11 29.46 -2.43 1.16
C TYR A 11 28.24 -3.17 1.69
N ILE A 12 27.06 -2.87 1.13
CA ILE A 12 25.81 -3.57 1.40
C ILE A 12 25.41 -4.34 0.15
N GLN A 13 25.30 -5.66 0.26
CA GLN A 13 24.86 -6.54 -0.81
C GLN A 13 23.45 -7.07 -0.50
N THR A 14 22.51 -6.87 -1.42
CA THR A 14 21.15 -7.38 -1.30
C THR A 14 21.05 -8.84 -1.78
N VAL A 15 19.97 -9.52 -1.39
CA VAL A 15 19.63 -10.86 -1.93
C VAL A 15 19.42 -10.88 -3.45
N THR A 16 19.17 -9.71 -4.06
CA THR A 16 19.08 -9.56 -5.52
C THR A 16 20.44 -9.35 -6.19
N GLN A 17 21.54 -9.53 -5.44
CA GLN A 17 22.93 -9.30 -5.87
C GLN A 17 23.28 -7.83 -6.20
N LYS A 18 22.38 -6.88 -5.90
CA LYS A 18 22.69 -5.45 -5.98
C LYS A 18 23.64 -5.08 -4.84
N THR A 19 24.72 -4.37 -5.16
CA THR A 19 25.68 -3.89 -4.15
C THR A 19 25.75 -2.37 -4.18
N PHE A 20 25.74 -1.74 -3.01
CA PHE A 20 25.94 -0.30 -2.87
C PHE A 20 26.84 0.01 -1.67
N SER A 21 27.57 1.12 -1.74
CA SER A 21 28.49 1.55 -0.69
C SER A 21 27.85 2.54 0.28
N LEU A 22 28.29 2.54 1.53
CA LEU A 22 27.95 3.54 2.54
C LEU A 22 29.25 4.05 3.20
N GLY A 23 29.35 5.37 3.40
CA GLY A 23 30.45 5.97 4.14
C GLY A 23 30.11 6.05 5.62
N VAL A 24 30.82 5.31 6.46
CA VAL A 24 30.53 5.13 7.90
C VAL A 24 31.78 5.40 8.73
N SER A 25 31.58 5.78 9.99
CA SER A 25 32.65 5.81 10.99
C SER A 25 32.69 4.47 11.74
N PRO A 26 33.84 4.03 12.28
CA PRO A 26 33.90 2.90 13.21
C PRO A 26 32.95 3.05 14.42
N SER A 27 32.65 4.29 14.82
CA SER A 27 31.71 4.62 15.90
C SER A 27 30.22 4.62 15.48
N THR A 28 29.92 4.55 14.19
CA THR A 28 28.55 4.49 13.67
C THR A 28 27.84 3.26 14.25
N ASN A 29 26.63 3.44 14.76
CA ASN A 29 25.81 2.33 15.25
C ASN A 29 24.97 1.69 14.13
N LEU A 30 24.50 0.47 14.35
CA LEU A 30 23.68 -0.20 13.35
C LEU A 30 22.34 0.52 13.07
N GLY A 31 21.81 1.27 14.04
CA GLY A 31 20.62 2.10 13.84
C GLY A 31 20.83 3.20 12.78
N GLU A 32 22.00 3.83 12.80
CA GLU A 32 22.45 4.81 11.80
C GLU A 32 22.66 4.15 10.44
N VAL A 33 23.35 2.99 10.38
CA VAL A 33 23.49 2.24 9.12
C VAL A 33 22.11 1.91 8.53
N LYS A 34 21.15 1.49 9.35
CA LYS A 34 19.77 1.25 8.88
C LYS A 34 19.08 2.52 8.39
N THR A 35 19.40 3.66 9.00
CA THR A 35 18.94 4.99 8.54
C THR A 35 19.49 5.28 7.16
N MET A 36 20.80 5.11 6.97
CA MET A 36 21.47 5.36 5.70
C MET A 36 20.96 4.44 4.59
N ILE A 37 20.70 3.16 4.89
CA ILE A 37 20.08 2.22 3.94
C ILE A 37 18.67 2.69 3.56
N ARG A 38 17.87 3.17 4.52
CA ARG A 38 16.55 3.72 4.21
C ARG A 38 16.65 4.94 3.32
N ASP A 39 17.56 5.86 3.61
CA ASP A 39 17.67 7.10 2.86
C ASP A 39 18.23 6.85 1.44
N LYS A 40 19.00 5.77 1.24
CA LYS A 40 19.60 5.40 -0.05
C LYS A 40 18.77 4.46 -0.92
N GLU A 41 18.16 3.44 -0.32
CA GLU A 41 17.38 2.40 -1.02
C GLU A 41 15.88 2.51 -0.77
N GLY A 42 15.45 3.48 0.04
CA GLY A 42 14.06 3.65 0.42
C GLY A 42 13.59 2.66 1.48
N LEU A 43 14.35 1.63 1.88
CA LEU A 43 13.91 0.51 2.74
C LEU A 43 13.74 0.89 4.23
N GLY A 44 12.58 0.65 4.83
CA GLY A 44 12.29 1.03 6.20
C GLY A 44 13.17 0.29 7.22
N LYS A 45 13.58 0.94 8.31
CA LYS A 45 14.54 0.38 9.30
C LYS A 45 14.13 -0.99 9.87
N LEU A 46 12.82 -1.19 10.04
CA LEU A 46 12.23 -2.46 10.54
C LEU A 46 12.21 -3.55 9.47
N ASN A 47 12.24 -3.16 8.20
CA ASN A 47 12.22 -4.04 7.04
C ASN A 47 13.63 -4.43 6.58
N GLN A 48 14.65 -4.08 7.36
CA GLN A 48 16.04 -4.41 7.07
C GLN A 48 16.55 -5.46 8.05
N ARG A 49 16.93 -6.63 7.53
CA ARG A 49 17.72 -7.62 8.27
C ARG A 49 19.12 -7.66 7.70
N LEU A 50 20.06 -7.17 8.50
CA LEU A 50 21.47 -7.14 8.17
C LEU A 50 22.16 -8.37 8.74
N PHE A 51 23.07 -8.92 7.95
CA PHE A 51 23.92 -10.06 8.30
C PHE A 51 25.37 -9.68 8.05
N PHE A 52 26.23 -10.05 8.98
CA PHE A 52 27.67 -9.92 8.84
C PHE A 52 28.34 -11.16 9.41
N ALA A 53 29.23 -11.80 8.65
CA ALA A 53 29.96 -13.00 9.07
C ALA A 53 29.08 -14.10 9.71
N GLY A 54 27.86 -14.31 9.20
CA GLY A 54 26.91 -15.30 9.74
C GLY A 54 26.17 -14.87 11.02
N MET A 55 26.46 -13.70 11.58
CA MET A 55 25.74 -13.17 12.74
C MET A 55 24.41 -12.54 12.32
N GLN A 56 23.30 -13.11 12.83
CA GLN A 56 21.92 -12.71 12.50
C GLN A 56 21.28 -11.76 13.53
N ASN A 57 21.89 -11.59 14.71
CA ASN A 57 21.35 -10.82 15.85
C ASN A 57 22.22 -9.60 16.18
N VAL A 58 22.45 -8.76 15.18
CA VAL A 58 23.16 -7.48 15.36
C VAL A 58 22.23 -6.51 16.09
N LYS A 59 22.62 -6.08 17.30
CA LYS A 59 21.81 -5.25 18.20
C LYS A 59 21.96 -3.78 17.80
N ILE A 60 20.84 -3.06 17.75
CA ILE A 60 20.75 -1.66 17.31
C ILE A 60 21.68 -0.71 18.11
N LYS A 61 21.92 -1.02 19.39
CA LYS A 61 22.72 -0.17 20.30
C LYS A 61 24.23 -0.39 20.24
N ARG A 62 24.72 -1.32 19.41
CA ARG A 62 26.16 -1.61 19.25
C ARG A 62 26.73 -0.92 18.02
N THR A 63 28.00 -0.52 18.10
CA THR A 63 28.73 0.15 17.03
C THR A 63 29.20 -0.85 15.97
N LEU A 64 29.63 -0.36 14.81
CA LEU A 64 30.31 -1.19 13.80
C LEU A 64 31.60 -1.81 14.35
N SER A 65 32.37 -1.05 15.14
CA SER A 65 33.56 -1.54 15.82
C SER A 65 33.27 -2.67 16.81
N ASP A 66 32.13 -2.66 17.53
CA ASP A 66 31.72 -3.75 18.43
C ASP A 66 31.53 -5.10 17.70
N TYR A 67 31.32 -5.06 16.38
CA TYR A 67 31.16 -6.22 15.52
C TYR A 67 32.39 -6.50 14.64
N ASN A 68 33.50 -5.78 14.87
CA ASN A 68 34.68 -5.81 14.01
C ASN A 68 34.35 -5.54 12.52
N ILE A 69 33.36 -4.67 12.27
CA ILE A 69 33.04 -4.20 10.92
C ILE A 69 33.94 -3.00 10.64
N THR A 70 34.86 -3.17 9.71
CA THR A 70 35.83 -2.14 9.28
C THR A 70 35.58 -1.74 7.83
N GLY A 71 36.34 -0.77 7.35
CA GLY A 71 36.42 -0.41 5.93
C GLY A 71 36.59 -1.63 5.04
N ASN A 72 35.90 -1.60 3.91
CA ASN A 72 35.77 -2.65 2.90
C ASN A 72 34.99 -3.90 3.34
N SER A 73 34.38 -3.91 4.52
CA SER A 73 33.48 -4.99 4.95
C SER A 73 32.23 -5.06 4.07
N VAL A 74 31.76 -6.29 3.81
CA VAL A 74 30.50 -6.56 3.09
C VAL A 74 29.43 -7.04 4.09
N LEU A 75 28.32 -6.31 4.18
CA LEU A 75 27.14 -6.73 4.92
C LEU A 75 26.08 -7.21 3.93
N TYR A 76 25.39 -8.29 4.28
CA TYR A 76 24.28 -8.79 3.49
C TYR A 76 22.95 -8.23 4.02
N LEU A 77 22.15 -7.64 3.14
CA LEU A 77 20.83 -7.10 3.43
C LEU A 77 19.75 -8.03 2.87
N VAL A 78 18.93 -8.57 3.78
CA VAL A 78 17.69 -9.25 3.43
C VAL A 78 16.54 -8.31 3.79
N PRO A 79 15.76 -7.83 2.80
CA PRO A 79 14.50 -7.16 3.07
C PRO A 79 13.56 -8.12 3.81
N VAL A 80 13.09 -7.72 4.99
CA VAL A 80 12.12 -8.49 5.76
C VAL A 80 10.79 -7.77 5.75
N CYS A 81 9.79 -8.47 5.23
CA CYS A 81 8.40 -8.15 5.40
C CYS A 81 8.00 -8.58 6.82
N ARG A 82 8.06 -7.67 7.80
CA ARG A 82 7.41 -7.87 9.10
C ARG A 82 5.99 -7.38 8.92
N GLY A 83 5.01 -8.26 9.16
CA GLY A 83 3.59 -8.00 8.95
C GLY A 83 3.09 -6.71 9.61
N ASP A 84 1.86 -6.34 9.27
CA ASP A 84 1.13 -5.12 9.65
C ASP A 84 1.93 -3.82 9.43
N LEU A 85 1.64 -3.18 8.30
CA LEU A 85 2.04 -1.83 7.94
C LEU A 85 0.89 -0.87 8.25
N LYS A 86 1.18 0.25 8.91
CA LYS A 86 0.28 1.39 9.00
C LYS A 86 0.60 2.36 7.87
N ILE A 87 -0.20 2.37 6.82
CA ILE A 87 -0.05 3.32 5.72
C ILE A 87 -1.11 4.42 5.81
N THR A 88 -0.92 5.48 5.03
CA THR A 88 -1.93 6.53 4.84
C THR A 88 -2.35 6.55 3.37
N VAL A 89 -3.65 6.52 3.10
CA VAL A 89 -4.19 6.81 1.78
C VAL A 89 -4.62 8.27 1.73
N GLU A 90 -4.08 9.02 0.78
CA GLU A 90 -4.42 10.43 0.54
C GLU A 90 -5.30 10.52 -0.71
N THR A 91 -6.53 11.03 -0.56
CA THR A 91 -7.46 11.26 -1.67
C THR A 91 -7.09 12.52 -2.48
N ILE A 92 -7.68 12.71 -3.65
CA ILE A 92 -7.48 13.97 -4.42
C ILE A 92 -7.96 15.21 -3.67
N SER A 93 -8.94 15.05 -2.77
CA SER A 93 -9.44 16.11 -1.88
C SER A 93 -8.50 16.42 -0.70
N GLY A 94 -7.40 15.67 -0.55
CA GLY A 94 -6.42 15.83 0.52
C GLY A 94 -6.83 15.14 1.84
N LYS A 95 -7.90 14.34 1.86
CA LYS A 95 -8.30 13.56 3.02
C LYS A 95 -7.27 12.45 3.23
N ARG A 96 -6.72 12.36 4.44
CA ARG A 96 -5.73 11.34 4.85
C ARG A 96 -6.41 10.26 5.67
N ILE A 97 -6.35 9.02 5.19
CA ILE A 97 -7.04 7.87 5.79
C ILE A 97 -6.00 6.84 6.22
N PRO A 98 -5.85 6.59 7.53
CA PRO A 98 -4.93 5.56 8.01
C PRO A 98 -5.50 4.16 7.73
N LEU A 99 -4.64 3.26 7.26
CA LEU A 99 -4.96 1.88 6.94
C LEU A 99 -3.91 0.94 7.52
N ASP A 100 -4.38 -0.11 8.19
CA ASP A 100 -3.56 -1.25 8.62
C ASP A 100 -3.59 -2.30 7.50
N VAL A 101 -2.44 -2.64 6.94
CA VAL A 101 -2.31 -3.54 5.78
C VAL A 101 -1.14 -4.50 5.96
N ASP A 102 -1.21 -5.73 5.45
CA ASP A 102 -0.04 -6.61 5.41
C ASP A 102 0.86 -6.21 4.22
N CYS A 103 2.17 -6.19 4.42
CA CYS A 103 3.17 -6.02 3.36
C CYS A 103 3.10 -7.05 2.21
N ARG A 104 2.42 -8.18 2.44
CA ARG A 104 2.12 -9.25 1.49
C ARG A 104 0.79 -9.05 0.78
N HIS A 105 -0.05 -8.11 1.23
CA HIS A 105 -1.25 -7.77 0.49
C HIS A 105 -0.89 -7.33 -0.92
N THR A 106 -1.71 -7.75 -1.86
CA THR A 106 -1.76 -7.26 -3.23
C THR A 106 -2.38 -5.87 -3.26
N VAL A 107 -2.14 -5.14 -4.36
CA VAL A 107 -2.80 -3.85 -4.60
C VAL A 107 -4.32 -4.03 -4.70
N LYS A 108 -4.81 -5.16 -5.22
CA LYS A 108 -6.24 -5.48 -5.23
C LYS A 108 -6.83 -5.56 -3.82
N GLU A 109 -6.15 -6.25 -2.90
CA GLU A 109 -6.57 -6.33 -1.50
C GLU A 109 -6.50 -4.96 -0.80
N LEU A 110 -5.49 -4.15 -1.10
CA LEU A 110 -5.43 -2.76 -0.61
C LEU A 110 -6.65 -1.95 -1.07
N LYS A 111 -7.07 -2.09 -2.33
CA LYS A 111 -8.24 -1.38 -2.85
C LYS A 111 -9.56 -1.80 -2.18
N ALA A 112 -9.70 -3.10 -1.89
CA ALA A 112 -10.83 -3.59 -1.11
C ALA A 112 -10.86 -2.96 0.29
N LEU A 113 -9.72 -2.90 0.98
CA LEU A 113 -9.62 -2.25 2.30
C LEU A 113 -9.97 -0.75 2.26
N ILE A 114 -9.63 -0.07 1.15
CA ILE A 114 -10.00 1.35 0.93
C ILE A 114 -11.52 1.48 0.77
N GLN A 115 -12.17 0.56 0.05
CA GLN A 115 -13.63 0.51 -0.08
C GLN A 115 -14.30 0.29 1.29
N ASP A 116 -13.78 -0.65 2.09
CA ASP A 116 -14.28 -0.98 3.43
C ASP A 116 -14.18 0.19 4.42
N LYS A 117 -13.28 1.16 4.20
CA LYS A 117 -13.17 2.39 5.00
C LYS A 117 -14.23 3.45 4.66
N GLU A 118 -15.39 3.00 4.16
CA GLU A 118 -16.57 3.81 3.85
C GLU A 118 -16.28 4.97 2.89
N LEU A 119 -15.34 4.79 1.96
CA LEU A 119 -15.15 5.73 0.87
C LEU A 119 -16.22 5.60 -0.22
N GLY A 120 -16.89 4.45 -0.30
CA GLY A 120 -17.89 4.17 -1.34
C GLY A 120 -17.31 4.08 -2.75
N ILE A 121 -15.99 3.94 -2.89
CA ILE A 121 -15.33 3.86 -4.20
C ILE A 121 -15.02 2.39 -4.49
N HIS A 122 -15.55 1.88 -5.60
CA HIS A 122 -15.34 0.50 -5.99
C HIS A 122 -13.84 0.24 -6.30
N PRO A 123 -13.28 -0.94 -5.95
CA PRO A 123 -11.86 -1.26 -6.16
C PRO A 123 -11.38 -1.05 -7.61
N ASP A 124 -12.25 -1.27 -8.59
CA ASP A 124 -11.93 -1.11 -10.01
C ASP A 124 -11.83 0.36 -10.45
N GLN A 125 -12.53 1.27 -9.77
CA GLN A 125 -12.43 2.72 -10.00
C GLN A 125 -11.19 3.30 -9.31
N GLN A 126 -10.71 2.65 -8.25
CA GLN A 126 -9.55 3.16 -7.51
C GLN A 126 -8.27 3.08 -8.35
N ALA A 127 -7.63 4.23 -8.54
CA ALA A 127 -6.27 4.31 -9.07
C ALA A 127 -5.30 4.73 -7.95
N LEU A 128 -4.39 3.83 -7.57
CA LEU A 128 -3.40 4.08 -6.53
C LEU A 128 -2.05 4.43 -7.15
N VAL A 129 -1.38 5.43 -6.58
CA VAL A 129 -0.06 5.90 -6.98
C VAL A 129 0.84 5.99 -5.76
N TYR A 130 2.05 5.44 -5.87
CA TYR A 130 3.09 5.52 -4.84
C TYR A 130 4.45 5.82 -5.47
N ALA A 131 5.21 6.75 -4.90
CA ALA A 131 6.52 7.17 -5.38
C ALA A 131 6.55 7.52 -6.89
N GLY A 132 5.45 8.05 -7.44
CA GLY A 132 5.32 8.38 -8.87
C GLY A 132 4.95 7.20 -9.77
N HIS A 133 4.77 6.00 -9.22
CA HIS A 133 4.36 4.81 -9.96
C HIS A 133 2.90 4.47 -9.69
N ARG A 134 2.13 4.19 -10.76
CA ARG A 134 0.79 3.61 -10.65
C ARG A 134 0.92 2.16 -10.19
N LEU A 135 0.16 1.80 -9.17
CA LEU A 135 0.17 0.46 -8.59
C LEU A 135 -0.71 -0.49 -9.40
N GLU A 136 -0.25 -1.73 -9.58
CA GLU A 136 -0.93 -2.77 -10.35
C GLU A 136 -1.53 -3.85 -9.43
N ASP A 137 -2.78 -4.22 -9.69
CA ASP A 137 -3.62 -5.07 -8.82
C ASP A 137 -2.98 -6.40 -8.41
N GLY A 138 -2.21 -7.04 -9.30
CA GLY A 138 -1.57 -8.34 -9.07
C GLY A 138 -0.22 -8.28 -8.33
N ILE A 139 0.25 -7.08 -7.98
CA ILE A 139 1.56 -6.89 -7.35
C ILE A 139 1.40 -6.64 -5.86
N ILE A 140 2.27 -7.25 -5.05
CA ILE A 140 2.28 -7.07 -3.59
C ILE A 140 2.90 -5.72 -3.17
N LEU A 141 2.43 -5.15 -2.07
CA LEU A 141 2.87 -3.84 -1.56
C LEU A 141 4.38 -3.76 -1.31
N SER A 142 4.96 -4.83 -0.76
CA SER A 142 6.40 -4.94 -0.53
C SER A 142 7.25 -4.83 -1.79
N ARG A 143 6.72 -5.20 -2.97
CA ARG A 143 7.44 -5.09 -4.25
C ARG A 143 7.55 -3.65 -4.73
N TYR A 144 6.60 -2.80 -4.36
CA TYR A 144 6.68 -1.35 -4.52
C TYR A 144 7.47 -0.65 -3.41
N SER A 145 8.07 -1.41 -2.50
CA SER A 145 8.77 -0.89 -1.32
C SER A 145 7.87 -0.02 -0.42
N VAL A 146 6.55 -0.26 -0.42
CA VAL A 146 5.60 0.39 0.50
C VAL A 146 5.91 -0.01 1.93
N GLN A 147 5.85 0.94 2.86
CA GLN A 147 6.35 0.78 4.22
C GLN A 147 5.38 1.32 5.25
N ASN A 148 5.69 1.04 6.50
CA ASN A 148 5.05 1.74 7.60
C ASN A 148 5.20 3.26 7.41
N GLU A 149 4.12 3.97 7.67
CA GLU A 149 3.95 5.42 7.51
C GLU A 149 4.08 5.93 6.08
N SER A 150 4.09 5.05 5.07
CA SER A 150 4.03 5.47 3.67
C SER A 150 2.68 6.10 3.33
N THR A 151 2.72 7.14 2.49
CA THR A 151 1.51 7.74 1.91
C THR A 151 1.31 7.24 0.48
N VAL A 152 0.19 6.57 0.22
CA VAL A 152 -0.27 6.18 -1.11
C VAL A 152 -1.35 7.17 -1.56
N ARG A 153 -1.26 7.68 -2.78
CA ARG A 153 -2.24 8.64 -3.31
C ARG A 153 -3.31 7.90 -4.10
N LEU A 154 -4.57 8.18 -3.80
CA LEU A 154 -5.72 7.77 -4.59
C LEU A 154 -6.02 8.89 -5.59
N VAL A 155 -5.81 8.62 -6.89
CA VAL A 155 -5.87 9.63 -7.97
C VAL A 155 -7.13 9.54 -8.84
N ASP A 156 -7.93 8.50 -8.65
CA ASP A 156 -9.27 8.40 -9.22
C ASP A 156 -10.21 7.95 -8.09
N ASP A 157 -11.02 8.89 -7.62
CA ASP A 157 -12.02 8.73 -6.57
C ASP A 157 -13.41 9.15 -7.06
N THR A 158 -13.60 9.18 -8.39
CA THR A 158 -14.85 9.65 -8.97
C THR A 158 -15.97 8.65 -8.68
N VAL A 159 -16.74 8.93 -7.62
CA VAL A 159 -18.04 8.30 -7.40
C VAL A 159 -18.95 8.78 -8.53
N THR A 160 -18.95 8.07 -9.65
CA THR A 160 -19.85 8.35 -10.76
C THR A 160 -21.23 7.88 -10.35
N ARG A 161 -22.01 8.79 -9.75
CA ARG A 161 -23.45 8.61 -9.57
C ARG A 161 -24.11 8.68 -10.94
N LEU A 162 -24.44 7.53 -11.48
CA LEU A 162 -25.22 7.35 -12.68
C LEU A 162 -26.70 7.39 -12.30
N GLN A 163 -27.47 8.27 -12.92
CA GLN A 163 -28.93 8.22 -12.81
C GLN A 163 -29.47 7.37 -13.96
N ILE A 164 -30.03 6.19 -13.63
CA ILE A 164 -30.71 5.33 -14.59
C ILE A 164 -32.21 5.56 -14.48
N TYR A 165 -32.88 5.79 -15.62
CA TYR A 165 -34.32 5.94 -15.71
C TYR A 165 -34.94 4.64 -16.19
N PHE A 166 -35.91 4.11 -15.45
CA PHE A 166 -36.70 2.95 -15.85
C PHE A 166 -38.13 3.39 -16.18
N LEU A 167 -38.65 2.94 -17.32
CA LEU A 167 -40.04 3.09 -17.70
C LEU A 167 -40.80 1.84 -17.27
N ILE A 168 -41.80 2.01 -16.41
CA ILE A 168 -42.70 0.91 -16.03
C ILE A 168 -43.82 0.86 -17.07
N ASP A 169 -43.68 -0.06 -18.03
CA ASP A 169 -44.48 -0.16 -19.26
C ASP A 169 -46.00 -0.24 -19.00
N VAL A 170 -46.41 -0.86 -17.89
CA VAL A 170 -47.83 -1.04 -17.52
C VAL A 170 -48.48 0.18 -16.85
N THR A 171 -47.69 1.18 -16.42
CA THR A 171 -48.22 2.40 -15.76
C THR A 171 -47.81 3.71 -16.44
N GLY A 172 -46.82 3.66 -17.34
CA GLY A 172 -46.19 4.86 -17.90
C GLY A 172 -45.39 5.68 -16.87
N LYS A 173 -45.19 5.15 -15.65
CA LYS A 173 -44.44 5.82 -14.60
C LYS A 173 -42.93 5.68 -14.86
N THR A 174 -42.23 6.81 -14.92
CA THR A 174 -40.77 6.85 -14.92
C THR A 174 -40.27 6.87 -13.49
N ILE A 175 -39.43 5.90 -13.12
CA ILE A 175 -38.64 5.95 -11.88
C ILE A 175 -37.17 6.23 -12.24
N HIS A 176 -36.46 6.91 -11.35
CA HIS A 176 -35.02 7.11 -11.49
C HIS A 176 -34.30 6.44 -10.32
N LEU A 177 -33.17 5.82 -10.63
CA LEU A 177 -32.28 5.20 -9.66
C LEU A 177 -30.93 5.92 -9.72
N GLU A 178 -30.44 6.37 -8.57
CA GLU A 178 -29.03 6.73 -8.42
C GLU A 178 -28.26 5.43 -8.19
N VAL A 179 -27.45 5.05 -9.17
CA VAL A 179 -26.58 3.87 -9.11
C VAL A 179 -25.14 4.29 -9.35
N GLU A 180 -24.20 3.51 -8.87
CA GLU A 180 -22.79 3.69 -9.19
C GLU A 180 -22.40 2.84 -10.40
N SER A 181 -21.38 3.24 -11.18
CA SER A 181 -20.95 2.47 -12.37
C SER A 181 -20.48 1.04 -12.05
N SER A 182 -20.29 0.72 -10.78
CA SER A 182 -19.94 -0.60 -10.25
C SER A 182 -21.11 -1.39 -9.67
N ASP A 183 -22.30 -0.79 -9.52
CA ASP A 183 -23.47 -1.50 -9.00
C ASP A 183 -23.82 -2.67 -9.95
N THR A 184 -23.94 -3.86 -9.38
CA THR A 184 -24.40 -5.05 -10.11
C THR A 184 -25.88 -5.29 -9.84
N ILE A 185 -26.58 -5.82 -10.84
CA ILE A 185 -28.02 -6.17 -10.76
C ILE A 185 -28.29 -7.18 -9.63
N HIS A 186 -27.29 -7.94 -9.20
CA HIS A 186 -27.40 -9.00 -8.20
C HIS A 186 -27.28 -8.51 -6.74
N ASN A 187 -27.11 -7.22 -6.47
CA ASN A 187 -27.05 -6.70 -5.10
C ASN A 187 -28.47 -6.63 -4.49
N GLU A 188 -29.00 -7.81 -4.10
CA GLU A 188 -30.38 -8.05 -3.66
C GLU A 188 -30.84 -7.13 -2.50
N LYS A 189 -29.93 -6.51 -1.75
CA LYS A 189 -30.28 -5.61 -0.64
C LYS A 189 -30.67 -4.19 -1.02
N SER A 190 -30.27 -3.69 -2.19
CA SER A 190 -30.65 -2.33 -2.63
C SER A 190 -31.93 -2.33 -3.48
N ILE A 191 -32.27 -3.46 -4.11
CA ILE A 191 -33.51 -3.64 -4.88
C ILE A 191 -34.62 -4.28 -4.04
N GLY A 192 -34.28 -5.02 -2.97
CA GLY A 192 -35.25 -5.71 -2.11
C GLY A 192 -36.21 -4.79 -1.35
N VAL A 193 -35.91 -3.50 -1.20
CA VAL A 193 -36.84 -2.50 -0.63
C VAL A 193 -37.89 -2.04 -1.65
N TRP A 194 -37.64 -2.23 -2.95
CA TRP A 194 -38.50 -1.69 -4.02
C TRP A 194 -39.43 -2.73 -4.65
N VAL A 195 -39.19 -4.02 -4.43
CA VAL A 195 -40.12 -5.06 -4.88
C VAL A 195 -41.41 -5.04 -4.05
N GLU A 196 -41.39 -4.64 -2.78
CA GLU A 196 -42.64 -4.56 -1.98
C GLU A 196 -43.58 -3.44 -2.45
N GLU A 197 -43.05 -2.31 -2.95
CA GLU A 197 -43.88 -1.21 -3.47
C GLU A 197 -44.39 -1.48 -4.89
N VAL A 198 -43.76 -2.41 -5.63
CA VAL A 198 -44.24 -2.90 -6.93
C VAL A 198 -45.14 -4.14 -6.77
N ALA A 199 -44.96 -4.95 -5.72
CA ALA A 199 -45.72 -6.17 -5.47
C ALA A 199 -47.18 -5.94 -5.09
N ASP A 200 -47.56 -4.72 -4.71
CA ASP A 200 -48.97 -4.34 -4.58
C ASP A 200 -49.69 -4.33 -5.94
N HIS A 201 -48.95 -4.35 -7.05
CA HIS A 201 -49.49 -4.57 -8.39
C HIS A 201 -48.94 -5.88 -8.94
N LYS A 202 -49.84 -6.87 -9.00
CA LYS A 202 -49.65 -8.20 -9.60
C LYS A 202 -48.82 -8.12 -10.89
N TYR A 203 -48.12 -9.21 -11.20
CA TYR A 203 -47.31 -9.46 -12.41
C TYR A 203 -45.79 -9.26 -12.24
N ALA A 204 -45.19 -10.00 -11.30
CA ALA A 204 -43.78 -10.36 -11.41
C ALA A 204 -43.63 -11.46 -12.49
N THR A 205 -43.18 -11.09 -13.69
CA THR A 205 -42.64 -12.06 -14.66
C THR A 205 -41.30 -11.54 -15.20
N GLN A 206 -40.22 -12.02 -14.59
CA GLN A 206 -39.00 -12.55 -15.20
C GLN A 206 -38.63 -12.01 -16.61
N VAL A 207 -37.58 -11.18 -16.72
CA VAL A 207 -36.80 -11.07 -17.98
C VAL A 207 -35.32 -10.74 -17.68
N ILE A 208 -34.48 -11.72 -18.06
CA ILE A 208 -33.10 -11.72 -18.64
C ILE A 208 -32.11 -10.64 -18.19
#